data_AF-A0AAD5TVN1-F1
#
_entry.id   AF-A0AAD5TVN1-F1
#
_cell.length_a   1.000
_cell.length_b   1.000
_cell.length_c   1.000
_cell.angle_alpha   90.00
_cell.angle_beta   90.00
_cell.angle_gamma   90.00
#
_symmetry.space_group_name_H-M   'P 1'
#
loop_
_entity.id
_entity.type
_entity.pdbx_description
1 polymer ?
#
loop_
_entity_poly.entity_id
_entity_poly.type
_entity_poly.pdbx_seq_one_letter_code
_entity_poly.pdbx_strand_id
1 'polypeptide(L)'
;MVTVDSSSSKFSIYLYCALLALPWIGVQTIWNTEFAVLSPTLKEFGLSDAISTLAWIAGPITGFFTAPFVGSYSDRSTFKFGRRRPFIILGLALTILFSLLFAFANNFGTAARLPVAFISFVCLDVTINIIQTPLRALGSDLAPQGYQETVQLFASVFQGLGGIIA
;
A
#
# COMPACT_ATOMS: atom_id res chain seq x y z
N MET A 1 -21.52 -7.35 -11.45
CA MET A 1 -20.76 -7.76 -12.65
C MET A 1 -20.99 -6.65 -13.67
N VAL A 2 -20.02 -5.76 -13.89
CA VAL A 2 -20.16 -4.71 -14.91
C VAL A 2 -20.05 -5.43 -16.25
N THR A 3 -21.18 -5.66 -16.89
CA THR A 3 -21.23 -6.21 -18.25
C THR A 3 -20.73 -5.10 -19.17
N VAL A 4 -19.47 -5.20 -19.60
CA VAL A 4 -18.98 -4.39 -20.70
C VAL A 4 -19.86 -4.74 -21.90
N ASP A 5 -20.66 -3.78 -22.32
CA ASP A 5 -21.58 -3.92 -23.44
C ASP A 5 -20.78 -4.34 -24.67
N SER A 6 -21.28 -5.28 -25.49
CA SER A 6 -20.54 -5.82 -26.65
C SER A 6 -20.27 -4.77 -27.73
N SER A 7 -20.75 -3.54 -27.53
CA SER A 7 -20.53 -2.32 -28.31
C SER A 7 -19.32 -1.50 -27.86
N SER A 8 -18.71 -1.81 -26.70
CA SER A 8 -17.62 -1.01 -26.13
C SER A 8 -16.36 -1.14 -26.96
N SER A 9 -15.84 -0.01 -27.45
CA SER A 9 -14.60 0.00 -28.21
C SER A 9 -13.43 -0.50 -27.34
N LYS A 10 -12.45 -1.18 -27.95
CA LYS A 10 -11.25 -1.69 -27.25
C LYS A 10 -10.59 -0.59 -26.42
N PHE A 11 -10.55 0.64 -26.93
CA PHE A 11 -10.01 1.80 -26.24
C PHE A 11 -10.69 2.05 -24.88
N SER A 12 -12.02 1.95 -24.80
CA SER A 12 -12.76 2.14 -23.56
C SER A 12 -12.40 1.09 -22.49
N ILE A 13 -12.11 -0.14 -22.91
CA ILE A 13 -11.71 -1.23 -22.01
C ILE A 13 -10.30 -0.99 -21.45
N TYR A 14 -9.34 -0.61 -22.31
CA TYR A 14 -7.99 -0.26 -21.87
C TYR A 14 -7.99 0.94 -20.93
N LEU A 15 -8.79 1.97 -21.23
CA LEU A 15 -8.96 3.13 -20.35
C LEU A 15 -9.53 2.71 -18.98
N TYR A 16 -10.56 1.87 -18.96
CA TYR A 16 -11.12 1.36 -17.72
C TYR A 16 -10.09 0.54 -16.92
N CYS A 17 -9.30 -0.32 -17.57
CA CYS A 17 -8.23 -1.06 -16.91
C CYS A 17 -7.16 -0.14 -16.32
N ALA A 18 -6.79 0.92 -17.04
CA ALA A 18 -5.89 1.95 -16.52
C ALA A 18 -6.50 2.65 -15.29
N LEU A 19 -7.76 3.06 -15.34
CA LEU A 19 -8.43 3.70 -14.19
C LEU A 19 -8.46 2.79 -12.94
N LEU A 20 -8.68 1.49 -13.11
CA LEU A 20 -8.62 0.52 -12.01
C LEU A 20 -7.23 0.41 -11.39
N ALA A 21 -6.18 0.62 -12.19
CA ALA A 21 -4.79 0.49 -11.75
C ALA A 21 -4.18 1.79 -11.20
N LEU A 22 -4.79 2.96 -11.43
CA LEU A 22 -4.30 4.26 -10.93
C LEU A 22 -3.90 4.30 -9.44
N PRO A 23 -4.60 3.63 -8.50
CA PRO A 23 -4.22 3.68 -7.08
C PRO A 23 -2.80 3.18 -6.79
N TRP A 24 -2.22 2.37 -7.68
CA TRP A 24 -0.84 1.90 -7.55
C TRP A 24 0.21 3.00 -7.61
N ILE A 25 -0.09 4.14 -8.25
CA ILE A 25 0.79 5.32 -8.18
C ILE A 25 0.97 5.73 -6.72
N GLY A 26 -0.14 5.90 -5.99
CA GLY A 26 -0.12 6.35 -4.60
C GLY A 26 0.57 5.35 -3.68
N VAL A 27 0.32 4.04 -3.85
CA VAL A 27 1.00 3.00 -3.09
C VAL A 27 2.52 3.08 -3.27
N GLN A 28 3.00 3.24 -4.51
CA GLN A 28 4.45 3.32 -4.75
C GLN A 28 5.06 4.62 -4.23
N THR A 29 4.36 5.75 -4.38
CA THR A 29 4.81 7.03 -3.81
C THR A 29 5.00 6.95 -2.30
N ILE A 30 4.12 6.23 -1.58
CA ILE A 30 4.26 6.02 -0.14
C ILE A 30 5.52 5.20 0.18
N TRP A 31 5.73 4.07 -0.50
CA TRP A 31 6.93 3.24 -0.31
C TRP A 31 8.22 4.03 -0.54
N ASN A 32 8.28 4.82 -1.62
CA ASN A 32 9.45 5.61 -1.92
C ASN A 32 9.69 6.71 -0.87
N THR A 33 8.63 7.38 -0.43
CA THR A 33 8.72 8.36 0.65
C THR A 33 9.26 7.72 1.93
N GLU A 34 8.79 6.52 2.25
CA GLU A 34 9.28 5.74 3.39
C GLU A 34 10.77 5.41 3.24
N PHE A 35 11.20 4.88 2.09
CA PHE A 35 12.63 4.62 1.83
C PHE A 35 13.49 5.89 1.95
N ALA A 36 12.98 7.04 1.49
CA ALA A 36 13.72 8.29 1.47
C ALA A 36 13.85 8.94 2.86
N VAL A 37 12.79 8.92 3.68
CA VAL A 37 12.74 9.69 4.94
C VAL A 37 13.11 8.84 6.14
N LEU A 38 12.77 7.55 6.13
CA LEU A 38 12.72 6.77 7.36
C LEU A 38 14.09 6.49 7.98
N SER A 39 15.03 5.99 7.17
CA SER A 39 16.37 5.65 7.65
C SER A 39 17.13 6.91 8.14
N PRO A 40 17.13 8.05 7.42
CA PRO A 40 17.72 9.29 7.93
C PRO A 40 17.11 9.76 9.27
N THR A 41 15.77 9.78 9.39
CA THR A 41 15.10 10.25 10.61
C THR A 41 15.39 9.36 11.82
N LEU A 42 15.37 8.02 11.65
CA LEU A 42 15.70 7.11 12.75
C LEU A 42 17.15 7.29 13.24
N LYS A 43 18.09 7.53 12.32
CA LYS A 43 19.49 7.83 12.66
C LYS A 43 19.63 9.16 13.40
N GLU A 44 18.91 10.20 12.97
CA GLU A 44 18.87 11.49 13.67
C GLU A 44 18.38 11.35 15.13
N PHE A 45 17.44 10.43 15.36
CA PHE A 45 16.96 10.12 16.71
C PHE A 45 17.90 9.23 17.54
N GLY A 46 19.01 8.79 16.96
CA GLY A 46 20.07 8.03 17.64
C GLY A 46 20.07 6.53 17.36
N LEU A 47 19.33 6.05 16.35
CA LEU A 47 19.39 4.65 15.95
C LEU A 47 20.72 4.33 15.26
N SER A 48 21.36 3.22 15.64
CA SER A 48 22.60 2.78 14.99
C SER A 48 22.36 2.27 13.56
N ASP A 49 23.37 2.40 12.70
CA ASP A 49 23.29 1.94 11.31
C ASP A 49 22.99 0.44 11.18
N ALA A 50 23.54 -0.37 12.08
CA ALA A 50 23.30 -1.81 12.11
C ALA A 50 21.81 -2.11 12.38
N ILE A 51 21.21 -1.45 13.39
CA ILE A 51 19.79 -1.66 13.72
C ILE A 51 18.90 -1.07 12.63
N SER A 52 19.24 0.09 12.07
CA SER A 52 18.49 0.69 10.95
C SER A 52 18.44 -0.24 9.73
N THR A 53 19.50 -1.00 9.46
CA THR A 53 19.53 -1.98 8.37
C THR A 53 18.69 -3.21 8.70
N LEU A 54 18.76 -3.69 9.95
CA LEU A 54 17.92 -4.80 10.41
C LEU A 54 16.43 -4.45 10.46
N ALA A 55 16.11 -3.18 10.69
CA ALA A 55 14.73 -2.67 10.73
C ALA A 55 14.00 -2.96 9.40
N TRP A 56 14.70 -2.88 8.26
CA TRP A 56 14.13 -3.18 6.94
C TRP A 56 13.73 -4.65 6.73
N ILE A 57 14.14 -5.56 7.61
CA ILE A 57 13.61 -6.93 7.63
C ILE A 57 12.12 -6.92 8.02
N ALA A 58 11.64 -5.88 8.72
CA ALA A 58 10.23 -5.71 9.03
C ALA A 58 9.34 -5.70 7.78
N GLY A 59 9.74 -5.03 6.69
CA GLY A 59 8.95 -4.99 5.46
C GLY A 59 8.61 -6.37 4.89
N PRO A 60 9.59 -7.24 4.60
CA PRO A 60 9.33 -8.61 4.14
C PRO A 60 8.57 -9.46 5.14
N ILE A 61 8.88 -9.36 6.44
CA ILE A 61 8.19 -10.13 7.49
C ILE A 61 6.72 -9.73 7.55
N THR A 62 6.44 -8.43 7.61
CA THR A 62 5.07 -7.91 7.67
C THR A 62 4.31 -8.32 6.42
N GLY A 63 4.89 -8.16 5.23
CA GLY A 63 4.29 -8.61 3.96
C GLY A 63 3.95 -10.10 3.93
N PHE A 64 4.86 -10.95 4.43
CA PHE A 64 4.66 -12.40 4.52
C PHE A 64 3.42 -12.78 5.35
N PHE A 65 3.19 -12.07 6.46
CA PHE A 65 2.02 -12.31 7.31
C PHE A 65 0.77 -11.59 6.79
N THR A 66 0.85 -10.32 6.41
CA THR A 66 -0.33 -9.55 6.01
C THR A 66 -0.99 -10.13 4.76
N ALA A 67 -0.22 -10.63 3.79
CA ALA A 67 -0.79 -11.14 2.54
C ALA A 67 -1.79 -12.31 2.73
N PRO A 68 -1.44 -13.44 3.38
CA PRO A 68 -2.38 -14.55 3.58
C PRO A 68 -3.52 -14.19 4.53
N PHE A 69 -3.25 -13.42 5.59
CA PHE A 69 -4.28 -13.03 6.55
C PHE A 69 -5.30 -12.08 5.90
N VAL A 70 -4.85 -10.95 5.35
CA VAL A 70 -5.76 -9.97 4.74
C VAL A 70 -6.42 -10.55 3.49
N GLY A 71 -5.70 -11.34 2.69
CA GLY A 71 -6.26 -12.03 1.54
C GLY A 71 -7.46 -12.90 1.93
N SER A 72 -7.25 -13.84 2.86
CA SER A 72 -8.30 -14.77 3.29
C SER A 72 -9.47 -14.10 4.02
N TYR A 73 -9.21 -13.12 4.89
CA TYR A 73 -10.27 -12.37 5.57
C TYR A 73 -11.04 -11.47 4.60
N SER A 74 -10.35 -10.81 3.67
CA SER A 74 -11.01 -10.00 2.65
C SER A 74 -11.93 -10.86 1.81
N ASP A 75 -11.50 -12.04 1.36
CA ASP A 75 -12.27 -12.96 0.52
C ASP A 75 -13.54 -13.53 1.18
N ARG A 76 -13.65 -13.51 2.51
CA ARG A 76 -14.83 -14.00 3.25
C ARG A 76 -15.78 -12.90 3.69
N SER A 77 -15.41 -11.64 3.50
CA SER A 77 -16.19 -10.53 4.04
C SER A 77 -17.44 -10.22 3.20
N THR A 78 -18.52 -9.82 3.89
CA THR A 78 -19.86 -9.59 3.32
C THR A 78 -20.33 -8.15 3.48
N PHE A 79 -19.40 -7.21 3.65
CA PHE A 79 -19.70 -5.81 3.89
C PHE A 79 -20.54 -5.18 2.75
N LYS A 80 -21.44 -4.27 3.11
CA LYS A 80 -22.34 -3.55 2.18
C LYS A 80 -21.59 -2.75 1.11
N PHE A 81 -20.38 -2.28 1.41
CA PHE A 81 -19.54 -1.52 0.48
C PHE A 81 -18.72 -2.42 -0.47
N GLY A 82 -18.96 -3.73 -0.43
CA GLY A 82 -18.19 -4.72 -1.16
C GLY A 82 -17.11 -5.37 -0.31
N ARG A 83 -16.64 -6.52 -0.79
CA ARG A 83 -15.77 -7.44 -0.07
C ARG A 83 -14.35 -6.90 0.21
N ARG A 84 -13.75 -6.18 -0.74
CA ARG A 84 -12.33 -5.78 -0.64
C ARG A 84 -12.11 -4.34 -0.18
N ARG A 85 -13.07 -3.46 -0.44
CA ARG A 85 -12.95 -2.01 -0.20
C ARG A 85 -12.76 -1.62 1.28
N PRO A 86 -13.43 -2.25 2.26
CA PRO A 86 -13.23 -1.90 3.68
C PRO A 86 -11.79 -2.10 4.16
N PHE A 87 -11.10 -3.15 3.68
CA PHE A 87 -9.71 -3.41 4.04
C PHE A 87 -8.76 -2.36 3.46
N ILE A 88 -9.01 -1.93 2.22
CA ILE A 88 -8.26 -0.84 1.58
C ILE A 88 -8.46 0.46 2.36
N ILE A 89 -9.71 0.81 2.69
CA ILE A 89 -10.03 2.05 3.43
C ILE A 89 -9.42 2.03 4.84
N LEU A 90 -9.52 0.90 5.54
CA LEU A 90 -8.90 0.73 6.85
C LEU A 90 -7.38 0.86 6.78
N GLY A 91 -6.75 0.18 5.81
CA GLY A 91 -5.32 0.29 5.57
C GLY A 91 -4.90 1.74 5.30
N LEU A 92 -5.62 2.46 4.44
CA LEU A 92 -5.36 3.87 4.15
C LEU A 92 -5.47 4.76 5.40
N ALA A 93 -6.52 4.58 6.20
CA ALA A 93 -6.72 5.35 7.43
C ALA A 93 -5.58 5.10 8.44
N LEU A 94 -5.15 3.85 8.58
CA LEU A 94 -4.04 3.50 9.47
C LEU A 94 -2.69 3.99 8.92
N THR A 95 -2.45 3.92 7.61
CA THR A 95 -1.25 4.50 6.99
C THR A 95 -1.17 5.99 7.27
N ILE A 96 -2.26 6.74 7.08
CA ILE A 96 -2.30 8.18 7.41
C ILE A 96 -1.97 8.40 8.90
N LEU A 97 -2.59 7.63 9.79
CA LEU A 97 -2.35 7.75 11.24
C LEU A 97 -0.86 7.54 11.59
N PHE A 98 -0.25 6.46 11.11
CA PHE A 98 1.14 6.15 11.43
C PHE A 98 2.13 7.06 10.70
N SER A 99 1.81 7.56 9.51
CA SER A 99 2.62 8.57 8.82
C SER A 99 2.64 9.87 9.62
N LEU A 100 1.50 10.30 10.17
CA LEU A 100 1.43 11.47 11.05
C LEU A 100 2.19 11.22 12.36
N LEU A 101 2.03 10.03 12.95
CA LEU A 101 2.73 9.69 14.18
C LEU A 101 4.25 9.68 13.99
N PHE A 102 4.73 9.17 12.85
CA PHE A 102 6.14 9.22 12.46
C PHE A 102 6.61 10.67 12.23
N ALA A 103 5.87 11.46 11.46
CA ALA A 103 6.21 12.86 11.15
C ALA A 103 6.29 13.74 12.42
N PHE A 104 5.41 13.49 13.40
CA PHE A 104 5.40 14.21 14.67
C PHE A 104 6.20 13.53 15.78
N ALA A 105 6.96 12.47 15.50
CA ALA A 105 7.70 11.70 16.51
C ALA A 105 8.66 12.58 17.33
N ASN A 106 9.27 13.61 16.72
CA ASN A 106 10.15 14.54 17.41
C ASN A 106 9.46 15.33 18.54
N ASN A 107 8.13 15.48 18.48
CA ASN A 107 7.35 16.23 19.47
C ASN A 107 7.11 15.45 20.77
N PHE A 108 7.39 14.14 20.80
CA PHE A 108 7.16 13.29 21.98
C PHE A 108 8.28 13.37 23.04
N GLY A 109 9.28 14.24 22.83
CA GLY A 109 10.42 14.41 23.73
C GLY A 109 11.56 13.43 23.45
N THR A 110 12.74 13.70 23.99
CA THR A 110 13.98 12.99 23.66
C THR A 110 13.95 11.49 23.96
N ALA A 111 13.26 11.09 25.04
CA ALA A 111 13.15 9.69 25.44
C ALA A 111 12.17 8.87 24.57
N ALA A 112 11.14 9.51 24.01
CA ALA A 112 10.07 8.81 23.30
C ALA A 112 10.14 8.96 21.76
N ARG A 113 10.87 9.95 21.23
CA ARG A 113 10.95 10.20 19.77
C ARG A 113 11.42 8.99 18.97
N LEU A 114 12.45 8.28 19.44
CA LEU A 114 12.98 7.11 18.76
C LEU A 114 12.02 5.91 18.79
N PRO A 115 11.53 5.44 19.97
CA PRO A 115 10.61 4.31 19.99
C PRO A 115 9.28 4.61 19.27
N VAL A 116 8.76 5.84 19.36
CA VAL A 116 7.54 6.24 18.62
C VAL A 116 7.78 6.18 17.11
N ALA A 117 8.90 6.73 16.61
CA ALA A 117 9.24 6.66 15.19
C ALA A 117 9.44 5.21 14.72
N PHE A 118 10.14 4.39 15.50
CA PHE A 118 10.40 2.99 15.16
C PHE A 118 9.14 2.12 15.15
N ILE A 119 8.22 2.32 16.10
CA ILE A 119 6.94 1.60 16.10
C ILE A 119 6.08 2.08 14.92
N SER A 120 6.04 3.39 14.67
CA SER A 120 5.28 3.97 13.55
C SER A 120 5.78 3.41 12.22
N PHE A 121 7.10 3.27 12.05
CA PHE A 121 7.71 2.61 10.90
C PHE A 121 7.17 1.19 10.69
N VAL A 122 7.30 0.32 11.68
CA VAL A 122 6.84 -1.08 11.55
C VAL A 122 5.34 -1.16 11.29
N CYS A 123 4.56 -0.24 11.88
CA CYS A 123 3.14 -0.14 11.62
C CYS A 123 2.82 0.35 10.19
N LEU A 124 3.61 1.27 9.62
CA LEU A 124 3.46 1.71 8.23
C LEU A 124 3.66 0.55 7.25
N ASP A 125 4.73 -0.22 7.44
CA ASP A 125 5.00 -1.44 6.67
C ASP A 125 3.77 -2.37 6.66
N VAL A 126 3.20 -2.64 7.84
CA VAL A 126 1.99 -3.48 7.98
C VAL A 126 0.81 -2.88 7.22
N THR A 127 0.53 -1.58 7.38
CA THR A 127 -0.69 -0.98 6.82
C THR A 127 -0.61 -0.81 5.32
N ILE A 128 0.58 -0.50 4.77
CA ILE A 128 0.81 -0.47 3.33
C ILE A 128 0.62 -1.86 2.73
N ASN A 129 1.13 -2.92 3.38
CA ASN A 129 0.89 -4.28 2.92
C ASN A 129 -0.59 -4.72 3.03
N ILE A 130 -1.32 -4.26 4.05
CA ILE A 130 -2.79 -4.47 4.15
C ILE A 130 -3.54 -3.89 2.94
N ILE A 131 -3.08 -2.77 2.37
CA ILE A 131 -3.69 -2.15 1.19
C ILE A 131 -3.43 -2.99 -0.07
N GLN A 132 -2.19 -3.42 -0.27
CA GLN A 132 -1.73 -3.99 -1.54
C GLN A 132 -2.46 -5.28 -1.95
N THR A 133 -2.65 -6.20 -1.01
CA THR A 133 -3.30 -7.49 -1.28
C THR A 133 -4.75 -7.34 -1.79
N PRO A 134 -5.66 -6.68 -1.07
CA PRO A 134 -7.04 -6.48 -1.54
C PRO A 134 -7.10 -5.52 -2.73
N LEU A 135 -6.18 -4.56 -2.88
CA LEU A 135 -6.13 -3.69 -4.05
C LEU A 135 -5.82 -4.47 -5.32
N ARG A 136 -4.80 -5.33 -5.30
CA ARG A 136 -4.44 -6.20 -6.44
C ARG A 136 -5.60 -7.08 -6.85
N ALA A 137 -6.24 -7.70 -5.86
CA ALA A 137 -7.36 -8.60 -6.10
C ALA A 137 -8.61 -7.84 -6.56
N LEU A 138 -8.86 -6.63 -6.06
CA LEU A 138 -9.97 -5.78 -6.52
C LEU A 138 -9.80 -5.36 -7.98
N GLY A 139 -8.57 -5.05 -8.40
CA GLY A 139 -8.27 -4.76 -9.80
C GLY A 139 -8.66 -5.92 -10.72
N SER A 140 -8.28 -7.15 -10.36
CA SER A 140 -8.64 -8.35 -11.12
C SER A 140 -10.13 -8.71 -11.05
N ASP A 141 -10.78 -8.50 -9.90
CA ASP A 141 -12.22 -8.77 -9.71
C ASP A 141 -13.10 -7.81 -10.54
N LEU A 142 -12.65 -6.57 -10.76
CA LEU A 142 -13.38 -5.56 -11.53
C LEU A 142 -13.02 -5.54 -13.02
N ALA A 143 -11.92 -6.18 -13.40
CA ALA A 143 -11.49 -6.29 -14.79
C ALA A 143 -12.51 -7.10 -15.63
N PRO A 144 -12.74 -6.72 -16.89
CA PRO A 144 -13.49 -7.56 -17.82
C PRO A 144 -12.80 -8.92 -18.03
N GLN A 145 -13.58 -9.95 -18.37
CA GLN A 145 -13.03 -11.28 -18.63
C GLN A 145 -11.99 -11.22 -19.76
N GLY A 146 -10.80 -11.79 -19.51
CA GLY A 146 -9.67 -11.77 -20.45
C GLY A 146 -8.75 -10.55 -20.32
N TYR A 147 -9.11 -9.56 -19.50
CA TYR A 147 -8.32 -8.33 -19.30
C TYR A 147 -7.71 -8.22 -17.89
N GLN A 148 -7.77 -9.28 -17.08
CA GLN A 148 -7.14 -9.28 -15.75
C GLN A 148 -5.64 -9.00 -15.82
N GLU A 149 -4.94 -9.60 -16.79
CA GLU A 149 -3.52 -9.35 -17.04
C GLU A 149 -3.29 -7.89 -17.45
N THR A 150 -4.17 -7.32 -18.29
CA THR A 150 -4.07 -5.93 -18.71
C THR A 150 -4.12 -4.95 -17.53
N VAL A 151 -4.99 -5.20 -16.53
CA VAL A 151 -5.01 -4.39 -15.31
C VAL A 151 -3.69 -4.51 -14.54
N GLN A 152 -3.10 -5.70 -14.45
CA GLN A 152 -1.81 -5.89 -13.77
C GLN A 152 -0.65 -5.24 -14.54
N LEU A 153 -0.70 -5.22 -15.87
CA LEU A 153 0.28 -4.50 -16.69
C LEU A 153 0.22 -2.98 -16.42
N PHE A 154 -0.98 -2.39 -16.41
CA PHE A 154 -1.14 -0.98 -16.03
C PHE A 154 -0.68 -0.73 -14.59
N ALA A 155 -0.97 -1.64 -13.66
CA ALA A 155 -0.50 -1.52 -12.28
C ALA A 155 1.03 -1.46 -12.19
N SER A 156 1.76 -2.26 -12.97
CA SER A 156 3.22 -2.21 -13.05
C SER A 156 3.73 -0.90 -13.63
N VAL A 157 3.10 -0.39 -14.70
CA VAL A 157 3.44 0.92 -15.28
C VAL A 157 3.24 2.04 -14.25
N PHE A 158 2.12 2.02 -13.53
CA PHE A 158 1.80 3.03 -12.53
C PHE A 158 2.64 2.95 -11.27
N GLN A 159 3.07 1.77 -10.85
CA GLN A 159 4.13 1.64 -9.85
C GLN A 159 5.40 2.32 -10.35
N GLY A 160 5.84 2.04 -11.58
CA GLY A 160 6.99 2.73 -12.18
C GLY A 160 6.88 4.26 -12.13
N LEU A 161 5.71 4.82 -12.48
CA LEU A 161 5.47 6.27 -12.42
C LEU A 161 5.45 6.82 -10.98
N GLY A 162 4.76 6.13 -10.06
CA GLY A 162 4.74 6.52 -8.64
C GLY A 162 6.14 6.49 -8.02
N GLY A 163 7.03 5.66 -8.59
CA GLY A 163 8.44 5.58 -8.24
C GLY A 163 9.29 6.80 -8.63
N ILE A 164 8.85 7.61 -9.60
CA ILE A 164 9.59 8.79 -10.10
C ILE A 164 9.18 10.07 -9.36
N ILE A 165 7.93 10.13 -8.90
CA ILE A 165 7.32 11.35 -8.33
C ILE A 165 7.82 11.62 -6.89
N ALA A 166 8.30 10.59 -6.19
CA ALA A 166 8.70 10.62 -4.79
C ALA A 166 10.21 10.79 -4.61
#